data_AF-A0A523BLA4-F1
#
_entry.id   AF-A0A523BLA4-F1
#
_cell.length_a   1.000
_cell.length_b   1.000
_cell.length_c   1.000
_cell.angle_alpha   90.00
_cell.angle_beta   90.00
_cell.angle_gamma   90.00
#
_symmetry.space_group_name_H-M   'P 1'
#
loop_
_entity.id
_entity.type
_entity.pdbx_description
1 polymer ?
#
loop_
_entity_poly.entity_id
_entity_poly.type
_entity_poly.pdbx_seq_one_letter_code
_entity_poly.pdbx_strand_id
1 'polypeptide(L)'
;REDLRIAYENTMKVLAINFSDEVASSYEQSLIWFFYSTITAVHDKLQNTWEKLAKAKLDGKISESEFLRLVEMMTDPTKLSFKDPKTGKVETFTESYAKSINEALFTDVDYRKSLIEAWKKAATARYDMILEELKKLG
;
A
#
# COMPACT_ATOMS: atom_id res chain seq x y z
N ARG A 1 -1.73 -37.04 -26.83
CA ARG A 1 -2.94 -36.21 -26.99
C ARG A 1 -2.46 -34.77 -27.04
N GLU A 2 -2.53 -34.16 -28.21
CA GLU A 2 -1.90 -32.87 -28.53
C GLU A 2 -2.51 -31.70 -27.73
N ASP A 3 -3.81 -31.80 -27.46
CA ASP A 3 -4.60 -30.98 -26.54
C ASP A 3 -3.97 -30.88 -25.14
N LEU A 4 -3.52 -32.00 -24.57
CA LEU A 4 -2.91 -32.03 -23.23
C LEU A 4 -1.50 -31.44 -23.22
N ARG A 5 -0.74 -31.63 -24.32
CA ARG A 5 0.61 -31.07 -24.49
C ARG A 5 0.54 -29.54 -24.57
N ILE A 6 -0.38 -29.01 -25.38
CA ILE A 6 -0.60 -27.57 -25.52
C ILE A 6 -1.08 -26.96 -24.20
N ALA A 7 -1.99 -27.62 -23.48
CA ALA A 7 -2.44 -27.16 -22.16
C ALA A 7 -1.27 -27.11 -21.15
N TYR A 8 -0.42 -28.13 -21.11
CA TYR A 8 0.77 -28.18 -20.24
C TYR A 8 1.77 -27.06 -20.59
N GLU A 9 2.08 -26.87 -21.88
CA GLU A 9 2.98 -25.81 -22.33
C GLU A 9 2.43 -24.41 -22.10
N ASN A 10 1.11 -24.23 -22.19
CA ASN A 10 0.46 -22.97 -21.84
C ASN A 10 0.54 -22.72 -20.33
N THR A 11 0.35 -23.72 -19.47
CA THR A 11 0.55 -23.57 -18.02
C THR A 11 1.99 -23.19 -17.67
N MET A 12 2.98 -23.76 -18.35
CA MET A 12 4.39 -23.40 -18.16
C MET A 12 4.72 -21.97 -18.64
N LYS A 13 4.03 -21.49 -19.67
CA LYS A 13 4.18 -20.12 -20.19
C LYS A 13 3.38 -19.08 -19.38
N VAL A 14 2.26 -19.48 -18.80
CA VAL A 14 1.43 -18.67 -17.90
C VAL A 14 2.07 -18.70 -16.52
N LEU A 15 3.17 -17.94 -16.42
CA LEU A 15 3.67 -17.34 -15.19
C LEU A 15 3.71 -18.31 -13.99
N ALA A 16 4.73 -19.16 -13.95
CA ALA A 16 5.32 -19.43 -12.64
C ALA A 16 5.74 -18.05 -12.08
N ILE A 17 4.91 -17.49 -11.19
CA ILE A 17 5.32 -16.34 -10.39
C ILE A 17 6.66 -16.75 -9.79
N ASN A 18 7.73 -16.03 -10.10
CA ASN A 18 9.05 -16.27 -9.54
C ASN A 18 9.00 -15.89 -8.06
N PHE A 19 8.37 -16.76 -7.28
CA PHE A 19 8.24 -16.64 -5.85
C PHE A 19 9.50 -17.21 -5.21
N SER A 20 10.06 -16.45 -4.29
CA SER A 20 11.22 -16.84 -3.50
C SER A 20 10.86 -16.66 -2.04
N ASP A 21 10.84 -17.77 -1.30
CA ASP A 21 10.60 -17.76 0.16
C ASP A 21 11.60 -16.86 0.88
N GLU A 22 12.85 -16.85 0.41
CA GLU A 22 13.92 -15.99 0.93
C GLU A 22 13.58 -14.52 0.71
N VAL A 23 13.17 -14.15 -0.51
CA VAL A 23 12.76 -12.77 -0.81
C VAL A 23 11.53 -12.40 0.02
N ALA A 24 10.50 -13.24 0.07
CA ALA A 24 9.29 -12.99 0.85
C ALA A 24 9.60 -12.78 2.34
N SER A 25 10.40 -13.66 2.94
CA SER A 25 10.78 -13.60 4.36
C SER A 25 11.64 -12.37 4.68
N SER A 26 12.41 -11.86 3.71
CA SER A 26 13.32 -10.73 3.93
C SER A 26 12.64 -9.40 4.27
N TYR A 27 11.33 -9.26 4.02
CA TYR A 27 10.56 -8.04 4.36
C TYR A 27 9.13 -8.31 4.84
N GLU A 28 8.83 -9.54 5.25
CA GLU A 28 7.50 -9.95 5.71
C GLU A 28 6.99 -9.10 6.91
N GLN A 29 7.82 -8.90 7.93
CA GLN A 29 7.42 -8.13 9.11
C GLN A 29 7.14 -6.68 8.74
N SER A 30 7.93 -6.12 7.83
CA SER A 30 7.68 -4.79 7.28
C SER A 30 6.33 -4.70 6.59
N LEU A 31 5.94 -5.69 5.77
CA LEU A 31 4.62 -5.72 5.13
C LEU A 31 3.48 -5.79 6.15
N ILE A 32 3.58 -6.70 7.11
CA ILE A 32 2.54 -6.91 8.14
C ILE A 32 2.28 -5.60 8.88
N TRP A 33 3.33 -4.97 9.41
CA TRP A 33 3.16 -3.76 10.20
C TRP A 33 2.78 -2.55 9.36
N PHE A 34 3.27 -2.44 8.12
CA PHE A 34 2.89 -1.37 7.22
C PHE A 34 1.40 -1.43 6.86
N PHE A 35 0.89 -2.59 6.42
CA PHE A 35 -0.52 -2.71 6.05
C PHE A 35 -1.44 -2.68 7.27
N TYR A 36 -1.03 -3.22 8.41
CA TYR A 36 -1.75 -3.01 9.66
C TYR A 36 -1.90 -1.51 9.96
N SER A 37 -0.81 -0.74 9.87
CA SER A 37 -0.81 0.69 10.22
C SER A 37 -1.60 1.56 9.25
N THR A 38 -1.56 1.22 7.96
CA THR A 38 -2.12 2.05 6.89
C THR A 38 -3.52 1.63 6.47
N ILE A 39 -3.95 0.40 6.78
CA ILE A 39 -5.29 -0.11 6.43
C ILE A 39 -6.09 -0.38 7.71
N THR A 40 -5.61 -1.27 8.57
CA THR A 40 -6.40 -1.75 9.73
C THR A 40 -6.52 -0.68 10.82
N ALA A 41 -5.42 -0.03 11.20
CA ALA A 41 -5.38 0.93 12.29
C ALA A 41 -6.09 2.26 11.98
N VAL A 42 -6.34 2.53 10.70
CA VAL A 42 -7.01 3.75 10.20
C VAL A 42 -8.22 3.40 9.33
N HIS A 43 -8.83 2.23 9.58
CA HIS A 43 -9.86 1.62 8.74
C HIS A 43 -11.04 2.55 8.46
N ASP A 44 -11.63 3.16 9.49
CA ASP A 44 -12.80 4.02 9.34
C ASP A 44 -12.53 5.19 8.39
N LYS A 45 -11.32 5.75 8.43
CA LYS A 45 -10.89 6.84 7.55
C LYS A 45 -10.77 6.35 6.10
N LEU A 46 -10.08 5.22 5.90
CA LEU A 46 -9.95 4.60 4.59
C LEU A 46 -11.33 4.28 3.98
N GLN A 47 -12.20 3.65 4.76
CA GLN A 47 -13.55 3.28 4.33
C GLN A 47 -14.37 4.52 3.95
N ASN A 48 -14.34 5.58 4.77
CA ASN A 48 -15.04 6.82 4.46
C ASN A 48 -14.52 7.50 3.18
N THR A 49 -13.19 7.54 3.01
CA THR A 49 -12.57 8.10 1.81
C THR A 49 -12.95 7.30 0.56
N TRP A 50 -12.92 5.97 0.64
CA TRP A 50 -13.34 5.11 -0.46
C TRP A 50 -14.81 5.30 -0.81
N GLU A 51 -15.71 5.32 0.19
CA GLU A 51 -17.14 5.52 -0.02
C GLU A 51 -17.42 6.83 -0.75
N LYS A 52 -16.80 7.94 -0.30
CA LYS A 52 -16.98 9.26 -0.93
C LYS A 52 -16.45 9.28 -2.36
N LEU A 53 -15.28 8.67 -2.60
CA LEU A 53 -14.68 8.60 -3.92
C LEU A 53 -15.53 7.77 -4.90
N ALA A 54 -15.97 6.59 -4.48
CA ALA A 54 -16.84 5.72 -5.26
C ALA A 54 -18.18 6.40 -5.56
N LYS A 55 -18.79 7.04 -4.56
CA LYS A 55 -20.04 7.78 -4.74
C LYS A 55 -19.89 8.93 -5.74
N ALA A 56 -18.81 9.71 -5.66
CA ALA A 56 -18.59 10.80 -6.62
C ALA A 56 -18.47 10.30 -8.06
N LYS A 57 -17.84 9.13 -8.28
CA LYS A 57 -17.77 8.49 -9.59
C LYS A 57 -19.14 7.99 -10.06
N LEU A 58 -19.91 7.33 -9.18
CA LEU A 58 -21.26 6.82 -9.50
C LEU A 58 -22.25 7.95 -9.81
N ASP A 59 -22.18 9.04 -9.04
CA ASP A 59 -23.01 10.23 -9.22
C ASP A 59 -22.56 11.09 -10.42
N GLY A 60 -21.50 10.69 -11.14
CA GLY A 60 -20.99 11.39 -12.32
C GLY A 60 -20.27 12.72 -12.03
N LYS A 61 -19.90 12.98 -10.77
CA LYS A 61 -19.21 14.21 -10.35
C LYS A 61 -17.74 14.25 -10.76
N ILE A 62 -17.12 13.10 -10.93
CA ILE A 62 -15.75 12.96 -11.42
C ILE A 62 -15.71 11.96 -12.58
N SER A 63 -14.78 12.20 -13.50
CA SER A 63 -14.45 11.31 -14.60
C SER A 63 -13.79 10.01 -14.12
N GLU A 64 -13.68 9.03 -15.01
CA GLU A 64 -12.97 7.79 -14.73
C GLU A 64 -11.47 8.00 -14.51
N SER A 65 -10.84 8.90 -15.29
CA SER A 65 -9.42 9.21 -15.13
C SER A 65 -9.12 9.89 -13.79
N GLU A 66 -9.99 10.80 -13.33
CA GLU A 66 -9.87 11.42 -12.01
C GLU A 66 -10.04 10.40 -10.89
N PHE A 67 -11.03 9.51 -11.02
CA PHE A 67 -11.23 8.40 -10.07
C PHE A 67 -9.99 7.51 -9.98
N LEU A 68 -9.48 7.01 -11.10
CA LEU A 68 -8.30 6.13 -11.13
C LEU A 68 -7.06 6.83 -10.54
N ARG A 69 -6.85 8.11 -10.85
CA ARG A 69 -5.76 8.91 -10.27
C ARG A 69 -5.87 8.99 -8.75
N LEU A 70 -7.06 9.28 -8.22
CA LEU A 70 -7.29 9.38 -6.77
C LEU A 70 -7.12 8.03 -6.08
N VAL A 71 -7.60 6.93 -6.70
CA VAL A 71 -7.38 5.57 -6.19
C VAL A 71 -5.89 5.24 -6.14
N GLU A 72 -5.14 5.52 -7.20
CA GLU A 72 -3.69 5.27 -7.26
C GLU A 72 -2.94 6.06 -6.18
N MET A 73 -3.28 7.33 -5.97
CA MET A 73 -2.72 8.13 -4.87
C MET A 73 -3.10 7.59 -3.47
N MET A 74 -4.29 6.99 -3.34
CA MET A 74 -4.79 6.45 -2.09
C MET A 74 -4.11 5.12 -1.72
N THR A 75 -3.84 4.25 -2.69
CA THR A 75 -3.47 2.85 -2.46
C THR A 75 -2.00 2.53 -2.71
N ASP A 76 -1.28 3.29 -3.54
CA ASP A 76 0.12 3.00 -3.86
C ASP A 76 1.02 3.23 -2.63
N PRO A 77 1.71 2.19 -2.12
CA PRO A 77 2.60 2.31 -0.96
C PRO A 77 3.84 3.18 -1.25
N THR A 78 4.30 3.23 -2.50
CA THR A 78 5.46 4.02 -2.91
C THR A 78 5.16 5.52 -2.93
N LYS A 79 3.88 5.90 -2.94
CA LYS A 79 3.41 7.28 -2.81
C LYS A 79 3.19 7.69 -1.36
N LEU A 80 3.48 6.83 -0.36
CA LEU A 80 3.30 7.18 1.06
C LEU A 80 4.60 7.77 1.57
N SER A 81 4.63 9.08 1.75
CA SER A 81 5.78 9.75 2.36
C SER A 81 5.61 9.80 3.88
N PHE A 82 6.62 9.35 4.61
CA PHE A 82 6.66 9.41 6.07
C PHE A 82 8.09 9.68 6.56
N LYS A 83 8.23 10.14 7.81
CA LYS A 83 9.53 10.35 8.43
C LYS A 83 9.90 9.10 9.23
N ASP A 84 11.01 8.47 8.89
CA ASP A 84 11.57 7.36 9.65
C ASP A 84 12.05 7.89 11.02
N PRO A 85 11.57 7.32 12.15
CA PRO A 85 11.87 7.84 13.47
C PRO A 85 13.32 7.58 13.92
N LYS A 86 14.00 6.60 13.32
CA LYS A 86 15.39 6.25 13.65
C LYS A 86 16.38 7.09 12.85
N THR A 87 16.13 7.29 11.56
CA THR A 87 17.06 8.03 10.69
C THR A 87 16.71 9.52 10.58
N GLY A 88 15.46 9.89 10.89
CA GLY A 88 14.92 11.23 10.69
C GLY A 88 14.70 11.60 9.22
N LYS A 89 14.96 10.69 8.27
CA LYS A 89 14.80 10.92 6.83
C LYS A 89 13.35 10.74 6.42
N VAL A 90 12.98 11.41 5.33
CA VAL A 90 11.70 11.18 4.66
C VAL A 90 11.88 10.01 3.70
N GLU A 91 11.07 8.98 3.88
CA GLU A 91 11.14 7.72 3.16
C GLU A 91 9.77 7.40 2.52
N THR A 92 9.76 6.42 1.63
CA THR A 92 8.54 5.79 1.10
C THR A 92 8.64 4.27 1.21
N PHE A 93 7.50 3.58 1.13
CA PHE A 93 7.47 2.14 1.36
C PHE A 93 7.78 1.36 0.08
N THR A 94 9.08 1.27 -0.24
CA THR A 94 9.64 0.44 -1.31
C THR A 94 10.11 -0.91 -0.77
N GLU A 95 10.35 -1.88 -1.67
CA GLU A 95 10.92 -3.17 -1.27
C GLU A 95 12.29 -3.02 -0.59
N SER A 96 13.17 -2.15 -1.11
CA SER A 96 14.49 -1.93 -0.52
C SER A 96 14.40 -1.35 0.89
N TYR A 97 13.51 -0.37 1.09
CA TYR A 97 13.25 0.18 2.41
C TYR A 97 12.67 -0.88 3.35
N ALA A 98 11.66 -1.63 2.89
CA ALA A 98 11.01 -2.69 3.66
C ALA A 98 12.01 -3.76 4.13
N LYS A 99 12.93 -4.21 3.25
CA LYS A 99 14.02 -5.12 3.61
C LYS A 99 14.94 -4.51 4.67
N SER A 100 15.33 -3.24 4.49
CA SER A 100 16.27 -2.55 5.39
C SER A 100 15.79 -2.44 6.84
N ILE A 101 14.47 -2.43 7.09
CA ILE A 101 13.90 -2.24 8.43
C ILE A 101 13.33 -3.52 9.04
N ASN A 102 13.26 -4.62 8.28
CA ASN A 102 12.52 -5.83 8.65
C ASN A 102 13.00 -6.44 9.98
N GLU A 103 14.31 -6.58 10.14
CA GLU A 103 14.91 -7.11 11.37
C GLU A 103 14.67 -6.16 12.57
N ALA A 104 14.80 -4.86 12.35
CA ALA A 104 14.60 -3.85 13.39
C ALA A 104 13.14 -3.82 13.87
N LEU A 105 12.17 -4.03 12.97
CA LEU A 105 10.77 -4.16 13.36
C LEU A 105 10.50 -5.33 14.27
N PHE A 106 11.24 -6.43 14.13
CA PHE A 106 11.08 -7.60 14.99
C PHE A 106 11.77 -7.39 16.35
N THR A 107 13.01 -6.91 16.33
CA THR A 107 13.92 -6.86 17.48
C THR A 107 13.80 -5.59 18.34
N ASP A 108 13.41 -4.46 17.76
CA ASP A 108 13.31 -3.16 18.44
C ASP A 108 11.84 -2.72 18.56
N VAL A 109 11.29 -2.92 19.77
CA VAL A 109 9.88 -2.64 20.07
C VAL A 109 9.57 -1.15 20.03
N ASP A 110 10.50 -0.29 20.47
CA ASP A 110 10.26 1.16 20.55
C ASP A 110 10.37 1.80 19.17
N TYR A 111 11.31 1.33 18.35
CA TYR A 111 11.35 1.66 16.93
C TYR A 111 10.07 1.24 16.22
N ARG A 112 9.63 -0.02 16.40
CA ARG A 112 8.38 -0.53 15.79
C ARG A 112 7.18 0.35 16.17
N LYS A 113 6.99 0.65 17.46
CA LYS A 113 5.89 1.53 17.91
C LYS A 113 5.94 2.90 17.25
N SER A 114 7.13 3.51 17.23
CA SER A 114 7.31 4.86 16.66
C SER A 114 7.04 4.88 15.15
N LEU A 115 7.47 3.85 14.43
CA LEU A 115 7.28 3.75 12.99
C LEU A 115 5.82 3.45 12.62
N ILE A 116 5.12 2.60 13.39
CA ILE A 116 3.68 2.38 13.25
C ILE A 116 2.90 3.69 13.38
N GLU A 117 3.20 4.52 14.38
CA GLU A 117 2.55 5.82 14.53
C GLU A 117 2.88 6.78 13.38
N ALA A 118 4.13 6.77 12.87
CA ALA A 118 4.51 7.53 11.69
C ALA A 118 3.69 7.12 10.45
N TRP A 119 3.52 5.81 10.21
CA TRP A 119 2.72 5.30 9.11
C TRP A 119 1.23 5.60 9.26
N LYS A 120 0.65 5.44 10.46
CA LYS A 120 -0.75 5.80 10.73
C LYS A 120 -1.01 7.27 10.45
N LYS A 121 -0.12 8.15 10.91
CA LYS A 121 -0.22 9.60 10.67
C LYS A 121 -0.14 9.92 9.18
N ALA A 122 0.82 9.32 8.47
CA ALA A 122 0.97 9.51 7.03
C ALA A 122 -0.25 9.02 6.24
N ALA A 123 -0.78 7.84 6.57
CA ALA A 123 -1.97 7.29 5.92
C ALA A 123 -3.22 8.15 6.18
N THR A 124 -3.41 8.59 7.42
CA THR A 124 -4.51 9.51 7.76
C THR A 124 -4.41 10.80 6.95
N ALA A 125 -3.22 11.41 6.89
CA ALA A 125 -2.99 12.64 6.13
C ALA A 125 -3.21 12.44 4.63
N ARG A 126 -2.81 11.29 4.08
CA ARG A 126 -3.12 10.91 2.70
C ARG A 126 -4.62 10.89 2.46
N TYR A 127 -5.38 10.21 3.32
CA TYR A 127 -6.83 10.10 3.15
C TYR A 127 -7.53 11.46 3.26
N ASP A 128 -7.06 12.33 4.15
CA ASP A 128 -7.51 13.72 4.20
C ASP A 128 -7.22 14.48 2.90
N MET A 129 -6.01 14.34 2.36
CA MET A 129 -5.64 14.96 1.09
C MET A 129 -6.53 14.50 -0.07
N ILE A 130 -6.85 13.20 -0.15
CA ILE A 130 -7.75 12.66 -1.18
C ILE A 130 -9.16 13.25 -1.03
N LEU A 131 -9.67 13.38 0.20
CA LEU A 131 -10.97 13.99 0.45
C LEU A 131 -11.00 15.47 0.06
N GLU A 132 -9.94 16.22 0.37
CA GLU A 132 -9.83 17.62 -0.03
C GLU A 132 -9.70 17.78 -1.54
N GLU A 133 -8.96 16.92 -2.21
CA GLU A 133 -8.86 16.93 -3.66
C GLU A 133 -10.21 16.60 -4.32
N LEU A 134 -10.93 15.60 -3.79
CA LEU A 134 -12.26 15.23 -4.27
C LEU A 134 -13.26 16.40 -4.17
N LYS A 135 -13.20 17.18 -3.08
CA LYS A 135 -14.04 18.37 -2.89
C LYS A 135 -13.77 19.49 -3.89
N LYS A 136 -12.57 19.54 -4.49
CA LYS A 136 -12.22 20.56 -5.49
C LYS A 136 -12.67 20.19 -6.90
N LEU A 137 -12.84 18.89 -7.17
CA LEU A 137 -13.22 18.37 -8.48
C LEU A 137 -14.74 18.37 -8.70
N GLY A 138 -15.53 18.40 -7.64
CA GLY A 138 -17.00 18.45 -7.68
C GLY A 138 -17.58 19.64 -6.93
#